data_AF-A0A2E2ZZ81-F1
#
_entry.id   AF-A0A2E2ZZ81-F1
#
_cell.length_a   1.000
_cell.length_b   1.000
_cell.length_c   1.000
_cell.angle_alpha   90.00
_cell.angle_beta   90.00
_cell.angle_gamma   90.00
#
_symmetry.space_group_name_H-M   'P 1'
#
loop_
_entity.id
_entity.type
_entity.pdbx_description
1 polymer ?
#
loop_
_entity_poly.entity_id
_entity_poly.type
_entity_poly.pdbx_seq_one_letter_code
_entity_poly.pdbx_strand_id
1 'polypeptide(L)'
;MNKTTPIGDSSRRDFLKTSSTAAMASAATLNFIARSSAYAQNSDTIRVGLVGCGGRGTGAANQALTADENVKLTAVADVFPDKVDRAVNILKKQHEKKVDVPHQFVGLDSYQKLIDSEVDLVILATPPGFRPLHFRAVVEAGKHCFIEKPMATDAPGVRSILESVKISKQKNLAIVAGFCWRYEHERRAFYDRILGGEIGDVQSVYATYLTGPVKPMQPDSKRNSNWSDIEWQVRNWYNFAWLGGDGLVEQAVHSVDKIAWAMRDTPPVSCTAVGGRGIPNNSGNIFDHIEVNYLYPKGVRAYMAQRQQRRCHNENSDYLLGTKGRADIARGIYIENAKGRWTYDGKRENMYQVEHNELFKSIRDGKPINNGERMALSTMMAIMGRTAAYTGKEITYEQALNSKEDRFPKDMNWKTGKHTPPPLAQPGITPFV
;
A
#
# COMPACT_ATOMS: atom_id res chain seq x y z
N MET A 1 16.08 81.54 -15.52
CA MET A 1 17.29 81.04 -16.20
C MET A 1 17.34 79.52 -16.04
N ASN A 2 17.31 78.82 -17.18
CA ASN A 2 17.30 77.37 -17.30
C ASN A 2 18.60 76.72 -16.78
N LYS A 3 18.48 75.58 -16.10
CA LYS A 3 19.47 74.49 -16.17
C LYS A 3 18.75 73.14 -16.16
N THR A 4 18.81 72.48 -17.30
CA THR A 4 18.47 71.08 -17.58
C THR A 4 19.67 70.17 -17.35
N THR A 5 19.44 68.95 -16.84
CA THR A 5 20.34 67.78 -16.94
C THR A 5 19.50 66.49 -16.93
N PRO A 6 20.01 65.33 -17.43
CA PRO A 6 19.32 64.50 -18.41
C PRO A 6 18.88 63.13 -17.85
N ILE A 7 17.95 62.48 -18.55
CA ILE A 7 17.52 61.10 -18.32
C ILE A 7 18.48 60.16 -19.07
N GLY A 8 19.13 59.25 -18.34
CA GLY A 8 20.00 58.20 -18.88
C GLY A 8 19.26 56.90 -19.13
N ASP A 9 19.64 56.25 -20.24
CA ASP A 9 19.12 55.00 -20.82
C ASP A 9 19.11 53.78 -19.86
N SER A 10 17.92 53.26 -19.55
CA SER A 10 17.75 51.85 -19.16
C SER A 10 17.41 51.02 -20.40
N SER A 11 18.40 50.27 -20.87
CA SER A 11 18.46 49.70 -22.21
C SER A 11 17.43 48.60 -22.51
N ARG A 12 17.01 48.54 -23.79
CA ARG A 12 16.24 47.48 -24.47
C ARG A 12 16.73 46.02 -24.23
N ARG A 13 17.91 45.84 -23.62
CA ARG A 13 18.53 44.55 -23.31
C ARG A 13 17.87 43.83 -22.13
N ASP A 14 17.28 44.57 -21.18
CA ASP A 14 16.58 43.96 -20.04
C ASP A 14 15.16 43.49 -20.42
N PHE A 15 14.52 44.17 -21.38
CA PHE A 15 13.23 43.76 -21.92
C PHE A 15 13.32 42.42 -22.66
N LEU A 16 14.33 42.23 -23.50
CA LEU A 16 14.53 40.98 -24.25
C LEU A 16 14.87 39.79 -23.36
N LYS A 17 15.61 39.98 -22.25
CA LYS A 17 15.85 38.93 -21.25
C LYS A 17 14.58 38.50 -20.53
N THR A 18 13.66 39.43 -20.29
CA THR A 18 12.39 39.16 -19.61
C THR A 18 11.38 38.47 -20.54
N SER A 19 11.43 38.76 -21.85
CA SER A 19 10.58 38.09 -22.85
C SER A 19 10.99 36.63 -23.12
N SER A 20 12.29 36.31 -23.05
CA SER A 20 12.78 34.94 -23.26
C SER A 20 12.39 33.94 -22.15
N THR A 21 12.27 34.40 -20.90
CA THR A 21 11.85 33.56 -19.76
C THR A 21 10.33 33.31 -19.75
N ALA A 22 9.52 34.27 -20.22
CA ALA A 22 8.07 34.10 -20.33
C ALA A 22 7.65 33.11 -21.43
N ALA A 23 8.39 33.05 -22.54
CA ALA A 23 8.12 32.14 -23.66
C ALA A 23 8.41 30.66 -23.33
N MET A 24 9.43 30.36 -22.51
CA MET A 24 9.71 28.98 -22.08
C MET A 24 8.72 28.47 -21.03
N ALA A 25 8.27 29.34 -20.11
CA ALA A 25 7.24 29.01 -19.14
C ALA A 25 5.90 28.68 -19.84
N SER A 26 5.54 29.47 -20.86
CA SER A 26 4.32 29.26 -21.64
C SER A 26 4.38 28.00 -22.51
N ALA A 27 5.52 27.65 -23.12
CA ALA A 27 5.68 26.40 -23.88
C ALA A 27 5.64 25.15 -22.98
N ALA A 28 6.17 25.22 -21.76
CA ALA A 28 6.07 24.12 -20.79
C ALA A 28 4.63 23.95 -20.26
N THR A 29 3.93 25.05 -19.98
CA THR A 29 2.51 25.00 -19.58
C THR A 29 1.59 24.61 -20.74
N LEU A 30 1.89 24.99 -21.98
CA LEU A 30 1.11 24.58 -23.16
C LEU A 30 1.30 23.10 -23.47
N ASN A 31 2.50 22.53 -23.29
CA ASN A 31 2.70 21.08 -23.38
C ASN A 31 2.02 20.30 -22.24
N PHE A 32 1.95 20.87 -21.03
CA PHE A 32 1.21 20.28 -19.91
C PHE A 32 -0.31 20.39 -20.08
N ILE A 33 -0.81 21.52 -20.57
CA ILE A 33 -2.23 21.75 -20.85
C ILE A 33 -2.68 20.98 -22.10
N ALA A 34 -1.84 20.85 -23.12
CA ALA A 34 -2.13 20.00 -24.28
C ALA A 34 -2.12 18.51 -23.90
N ARG A 35 -1.24 18.06 -22.98
CA ARG A 35 -1.27 16.69 -22.46
C ARG A 35 -2.42 16.43 -21.47
N SER A 36 -2.83 17.42 -20.69
CA SER A 36 -3.97 17.28 -19.77
C SER A 36 -5.32 17.45 -20.49
N SER A 37 -5.39 18.27 -21.54
CA SER A 37 -6.55 18.41 -22.43
C SER A 37 -6.65 17.28 -23.46
N ALA A 38 -5.54 16.61 -23.81
CA ALA A 38 -5.59 15.39 -24.63
C ALA A 38 -6.21 14.19 -23.86
N TYR A 39 -6.20 14.23 -22.53
CA TYR A 39 -6.90 13.25 -21.69
C TYR A 39 -8.43 13.42 -21.69
N ALA A 40 -8.95 14.51 -22.29
CA ALA A 40 -10.36 14.87 -22.29
C ALA A 40 -11.12 14.52 -23.59
N GLN A 41 -10.61 13.58 -24.39
CA GLN A 41 -11.40 12.87 -25.41
C GLN A 41 -11.37 11.36 -25.15
N ASN A 42 -12.57 10.78 -25.10
CA ASN A 42 -12.89 9.41 -24.68
C ASN A 42 -12.45 8.35 -25.74
N SER A 43 -11.17 8.29 -26.10
CA SER A 43 -10.65 7.38 -27.15
C SER A 43 -9.32 6.68 -26.83
N ASP A 44 -8.54 7.10 -25.83
CA ASP A 44 -7.20 6.55 -25.65
C ASP A 44 -7.20 5.30 -24.76
N THR A 45 -6.55 4.24 -25.24
CA THR A 45 -6.38 2.98 -24.50
C THR A 45 -5.46 3.19 -23.30
N ILE A 46 -5.90 2.85 -22.09
CA ILE A 46 -5.02 2.85 -20.90
C ILE A 46 -4.11 1.62 -20.96
N ARG A 47 -2.79 1.85 -21.02
CA ARG A 47 -1.78 0.78 -21.03
C ARG A 47 -1.38 0.44 -19.60
N VAL A 48 -1.60 -0.80 -19.20
CA VAL A 48 -1.36 -1.32 -17.86
C VAL A 48 -0.07 -2.13 -17.84
N GLY A 49 0.79 -1.84 -16.86
CA GLY A 49 1.94 -2.66 -16.50
C GLY A 49 1.71 -3.41 -15.18
N LEU A 50 2.06 -4.70 -15.12
CA LEU A 50 2.02 -5.50 -13.89
C LEU A 50 3.43 -5.78 -13.36
N VAL A 51 3.76 -5.28 -12.16
CA VAL A 51 4.98 -5.63 -11.43
C VAL A 51 4.63 -6.57 -10.26
N GLY A 52 5.15 -7.79 -10.30
CA GLY A 52 4.83 -8.86 -9.36
C GLY A 52 3.71 -9.76 -9.90
N CYS A 53 4.09 -10.78 -10.65
CA CYS A 53 3.21 -11.71 -11.37
C CYS A 53 2.75 -12.90 -10.48
N GLY A 54 2.66 -12.68 -9.18
CA GLY A 54 2.09 -13.65 -8.23
C GLY A 54 0.57 -13.79 -8.34
N GLY A 55 -0.03 -14.60 -7.47
CA GLY A 55 -1.48 -14.82 -7.47
C GLY A 55 -2.29 -13.53 -7.28
N ARG A 56 -1.91 -12.70 -6.29
CA ARG A 56 -2.59 -11.41 -6.05
C ARG A 56 -2.39 -10.42 -7.20
N GLY A 57 -1.17 -10.29 -7.73
CA GLY A 57 -0.88 -9.40 -8.86
C GLY A 57 -1.61 -9.79 -10.14
N THR A 58 -1.65 -11.09 -10.47
CA THR A 58 -2.45 -11.61 -11.59
C THR A 58 -3.94 -11.31 -11.38
N GLY A 59 -4.44 -11.47 -10.15
CA GLY A 59 -5.80 -11.06 -9.78
C GLY A 59 -6.07 -9.59 -10.04
N ALA A 60 -5.22 -8.69 -9.51
CA ALA A 60 -5.35 -7.25 -9.68
C ALA A 60 -5.30 -6.83 -11.17
N ALA A 61 -4.43 -7.46 -11.97
CA ALA A 61 -4.41 -7.22 -13.42
C ALA A 61 -5.72 -7.69 -14.09
N ASN A 62 -6.27 -8.84 -13.70
CA ASN A 62 -7.59 -9.29 -14.19
C ASN A 62 -8.70 -8.29 -13.82
N GLN A 63 -8.70 -7.76 -12.60
CA GLN A 63 -9.67 -6.74 -12.17
C GLN A 63 -9.51 -5.44 -12.96
N ALA A 64 -8.27 -4.99 -13.20
CA ALA A 64 -7.98 -3.83 -14.03
C ALA A 64 -8.48 -3.99 -15.47
N LEU A 65 -8.24 -5.15 -16.09
CA LEU A 65 -8.70 -5.44 -17.46
C LEU A 65 -10.23 -5.55 -17.57
N THR A 66 -10.91 -5.82 -16.46
CA THR A 66 -12.38 -5.86 -16.37
C THR A 66 -12.98 -4.47 -16.12
N ALA A 67 -12.22 -3.54 -15.54
CA ALA A 67 -12.72 -2.26 -15.04
C ALA A 67 -13.05 -1.23 -16.14
N ASP A 68 -12.45 -1.36 -17.33
CA ASP A 68 -12.59 -0.40 -18.43
C ASP A 68 -12.60 -1.15 -19.77
N GLU A 69 -13.39 -0.71 -20.75
CA GLU A 69 -13.44 -1.34 -22.08
C GLU A 69 -12.15 -1.08 -22.89
N ASN A 70 -11.59 0.13 -22.76
CA ASN A 70 -10.44 0.62 -23.50
C ASN A 70 -9.16 0.55 -22.66
N VAL A 71 -8.83 -0.65 -22.21
CA VAL A 71 -7.63 -0.96 -21.43
C VAL A 71 -6.87 -2.12 -22.07
N LYS A 72 -5.54 -2.08 -22.01
CA LYS A 72 -4.68 -3.19 -22.42
C LYS A 72 -3.57 -3.44 -21.41
N LEU A 73 -3.26 -4.69 -21.14
CA LEU A 73 -2.03 -5.10 -20.47
C LEU A 73 -0.91 -5.11 -21.51
N THR A 74 0.09 -4.24 -21.35
CA THR A 74 1.20 -4.07 -22.31
C THR A 74 2.56 -4.51 -21.78
N ALA A 75 2.70 -4.60 -20.46
CA ALA A 75 3.96 -5.01 -19.85
C ALA A 75 3.74 -5.84 -18.59
N VAL A 76 4.63 -6.80 -18.36
CA VAL A 76 4.68 -7.59 -17.13
C VAL A 76 6.13 -7.72 -16.65
N ALA A 77 6.32 -7.71 -15.33
CA ALA A 77 7.61 -7.81 -14.68
C ALA A 77 7.54 -8.70 -13.43
N ASP A 78 8.51 -9.59 -13.28
CA ASP A 78 8.73 -10.37 -12.06
C ASP A 78 10.21 -10.74 -11.96
N VAL A 79 10.69 -11.11 -10.78
CA VAL A 79 12.03 -11.71 -10.65
C VAL A 79 12.06 -13.16 -11.14
N PHE A 80 10.91 -13.81 -11.22
CA PHE A 80 10.77 -15.21 -11.62
C PHE A 80 10.07 -15.35 -12.99
N PRO A 81 10.72 -15.96 -14.00
CA PRO A 81 10.14 -16.12 -15.33
C PRO A 81 8.85 -16.97 -15.32
N ASP A 82 8.78 -18.01 -14.47
CA ASP A 82 7.59 -18.87 -14.35
C ASP A 82 6.34 -18.13 -13.84
N LYS A 83 6.52 -16.97 -13.21
CA LYS A 83 5.42 -16.11 -12.77
C LYS A 83 4.90 -15.25 -13.91
N VAL A 84 5.81 -14.69 -14.70
CA VAL A 84 5.49 -13.94 -15.92
C VAL A 84 4.67 -14.81 -16.88
N ASP A 85 5.19 -15.98 -17.25
CA ASP A 85 4.53 -16.88 -18.21
C ASP A 85 3.12 -17.28 -17.73
N ARG A 86 3.00 -17.60 -16.45
CA ARG A 86 1.73 -18.02 -15.84
C ARG A 86 0.70 -16.89 -15.82
N ALA A 87 1.11 -15.68 -15.43
CA ALA A 87 0.21 -14.53 -15.39
C ALA A 87 -0.30 -14.18 -16.78
N VAL A 88 0.58 -14.09 -17.77
CA VAL A 88 0.21 -13.80 -19.17
C VAL A 88 -0.76 -14.86 -19.70
N ASN A 89 -0.49 -16.15 -19.47
CA ASN A 89 -1.37 -17.23 -19.92
C ASN A 89 -2.76 -17.19 -19.27
N ILE A 90 -2.85 -16.90 -17.96
CA ILE A 90 -4.14 -16.77 -17.27
C ILE A 90 -4.92 -15.58 -17.81
N LEU A 91 -4.27 -14.41 -17.90
CA LEU A 91 -4.92 -13.17 -18.33
C LEU A 91 -5.35 -13.25 -19.79
N LYS A 92 -4.54 -13.82 -20.68
CA LYS A 92 -4.88 -13.97 -22.10
C LYS A 92 -6.09 -14.89 -22.31
N LYS A 93 -6.26 -15.93 -21.48
CA LYS A 93 -7.45 -16.79 -21.52
C LYS A 93 -8.73 -16.04 -21.12
N GLN A 94 -8.63 -15.05 -20.24
CA GLN A 94 -9.78 -14.29 -19.74
C GLN A 94 -10.09 -13.04 -20.58
N HIS A 95 -9.05 -12.42 -21.15
CA HIS A 95 -9.10 -11.10 -21.78
C HIS A 95 -8.30 -11.08 -23.09
N GLU A 96 -8.52 -12.04 -23.98
CA GLU A 96 -7.72 -12.26 -25.21
C GLU A 96 -7.40 -10.97 -25.98
N LYS A 97 -8.40 -10.10 -26.18
CA LYS A 97 -8.26 -8.84 -26.94
C LYS A 97 -7.56 -7.71 -26.19
N LYS A 98 -7.43 -7.82 -24.87
CA LYS A 98 -6.85 -6.80 -23.99
C LYS A 98 -5.45 -7.17 -23.48
N VAL A 99 -4.95 -8.35 -23.82
CA VAL A 99 -3.62 -8.81 -23.42
C VAL A 99 -2.71 -8.81 -24.64
N ASP A 100 -1.90 -7.75 -24.73
CA ASP A 100 -0.96 -7.51 -25.82
C ASP A 100 0.36 -7.07 -25.17
N VAL A 101 1.17 -8.05 -24.77
CA VAL A 101 2.31 -7.86 -23.86
C VAL A 101 3.63 -7.98 -24.63
N PRO A 102 4.04 -6.97 -25.43
CA PRO A 102 5.33 -6.98 -26.11
C PRO A 102 6.52 -6.92 -25.13
N HIS A 103 6.26 -6.54 -23.87
CA HIS A 103 7.28 -6.33 -22.86
C HIS A 103 7.14 -7.29 -21.68
N GLN A 104 8.01 -8.29 -21.62
CA GLN A 104 8.09 -9.25 -20.52
C GLN A 104 9.47 -9.16 -19.88
N PHE A 105 9.55 -8.57 -18.70
CA PHE A 105 10.81 -8.29 -18.03
C PHE A 105 11.05 -9.24 -16.86
N VAL A 106 12.27 -9.76 -16.75
CA VAL A 106 12.66 -10.68 -15.67
C VAL A 106 13.92 -10.17 -14.97
N GLY A 107 13.90 -10.17 -13.63
CA GLY A 107 15.04 -9.81 -12.79
C GLY A 107 14.72 -8.70 -11.79
N LEU A 108 15.69 -8.36 -10.92
CA LEU A 108 15.50 -7.33 -9.89
C LEU A 108 15.28 -5.93 -10.48
N ASP A 109 15.80 -5.65 -11.67
CA ASP A 109 15.63 -4.38 -12.38
C ASP A 109 14.39 -4.35 -13.30
N SER A 110 13.62 -5.45 -13.34
CA SER A 110 12.46 -5.60 -14.24
C SER A 110 11.36 -4.57 -13.99
N TYR A 111 11.16 -4.15 -12.74
CA TYR A 111 10.18 -3.11 -12.40
C TYR A 111 10.52 -1.78 -13.08
N GLN A 112 11.80 -1.39 -13.10
CA GLN A 112 12.24 -0.12 -13.70
C GLN A 112 12.08 -0.18 -15.22
N LYS A 113 12.50 -1.28 -15.87
CA LYS A 113 12.29 -1.49 -17.31
C LYS A 113 10.81 -1.43 -17.70
N LEU A 114 9.92 -1.96 -16.87
CA LEU A 114 8.47 -1.86 -17.07
C LEU A 114 7.96 -0.43 -16.93
N ILE A 115 8.42 0.31 -15.92
CA ILE A 115 8.03 1.71 -15.70
C ILE A 115 8.52 2.63 -16.84
N ASP A 116 9.72 2.37 -17.34
CA ASP A 116 10.33 3.10 -18.46
C ASP A 116 9.70 2.74 -19.81
N SER A 117 8.92 1.66 -19.86
CA SER A 117 8.16 1.27 -21.06
C SER A 117 6.89 2.12 -21.24
N GLU A 118 6.16 1.81 -22.31
CA GLU A 118 4.92 2.48 -22.68
C GLU A 118 3.72 2.03 -21.84
N VAL A 119 3.72 2.38 -20.56
CA VAL A 119 2.61 2.17 -19.62
C VAL A 119 2.09 3.49 -19.07
N ASP A 120 0.80 3.54 -18.74
CA ASP A 120 0.12 4.70 -18.15
C ASP A 120 -0.28 4.43 -16.69
N LEU A 121 -0.59 3.17 -16.37
CA LEU A 121 -0.94 2.69 -15.04
C LEU A 121 -0.09 1.48 -14.65
N VAL A 122 0.51 1.51 -13.47
CA VAL A 122 1.32 0.40 -12.94
C VAL A 122 0.62 -0.25 -11.75
N ILE A 123 0.52 -1.58 -11.78
CA ILE A 123 0.06 -2.41 -10.67
C ILE A 123 1.28 -2.92 -9.91
N LEU A 124 1.41 -2.57 -8.64
CA LEU A 124 2.51 -2.99 -7.77
C LEU A 124 2.06 -4.08 -6.78
N ALA A 125 2.41 -5.33 -7.08
CA ALA A 125 2.03 -6.52 -6.32
C ALA A 125 3.24 -7.37 -5.84
N THR A 126 4.42 -6.76 -5.76
CA THR A 126 5.65 -7.37 -5.23
C THR A 126 5.59 -7.54 -3.70
N PRO A 127 6.49 -8.33 -3.07
CA PRO A 127 6.62 -8.32 -1.63
C PRO A 127 6.74 -6.88 -1.06
N PRO A 128 6.11 -6.59 0.09
CA PRO A 128 6.06 -5.24 0.65
C PRO A 128 7.39 -4.51 0.81
N GLY A 129 8.46 -5.23 1.15
CA GLY A 129 9.80 -4.64 1.31
C GLY A 129 10.29 -3.87 0.08
N PHE A 130 9.86 -4.24 -1.13
CA PHE A 130 10.24 -3.56 -2.38
C PHE A 130 9.34 -2.38 -2.75
N ARG A 131 8.14 -2.26 -2.15
CA ARG A 131 7.15 -1.26 -2.55
C ARG A 131 7.60 0.19 -2.41
N PRO A 132 8.36 0.61 -1.38
CA PRO A 132 8.85 1.98 -1.30
C PRO A 132 9.69 2.38 -2.52
N LEU A 133 10.59 1.50 -2.97
CA LEU A 133 11.43 1.71 -4.14
C LEU A 133 10.59 1.75 -5.43
N HIS A 134 9.74 0.74 -5.63
CA HIS A 134 8.93 0.65 -6.84
C HIS A 134 7.93 1.81 -6.96
N PHE A 135 7.30 2.21 -5.86
CA PHE A 135 6.33 3.30 -5.85
C PHE A 135 6.97 4.65 -6.17
N ARG A 136 8.16 4.91 -5.62
CA ARG A 136 8.94 6.12 -5.97
C ARG A 136 9.18 6.21 -7.47
N ALA A 137 9.67 5.14 -8.08
CA ALA A 137 9.93 5.08 -9.52
C ALA A 137 8.65 5.35 -10.35
N VAL A 138 7.52 4.76 -9.96
CA VAL A 138 6.22 4.97 -10.63
C VAL A 138 5.79 6.44 -10.62
N VAL A 139 5.82 7.10 -9.46
CA VAL A 139 5.36 8.50 -9.34
C VAL A 139 6.36 9.49 -9.97
N GLU A 140 7.66 9.18 -9.92
CA GLU A 140 8.70 9.96 -10.61
C GLU A 140 8.58 9.85 -12.14
N ALA A 141 8.18 8.70 -12.66
CA ALA A 141 7.85 8.52 -14.07
C ALA A 141 6.47 9.11 -14.46
N GLY A 142 5.70 9.63 -13.47
CA GLY A 142 4.42 10.28 -13.73
C GLY A 142 3.29 9.32 -14.10
N LYS A 143 3.32 8.08 -13.60
CA LYS A 143 2.34 7.04 -13.92
C LYS A 143 1.29 6.89 -12.82
N HIS A 144 0.07 6.52 -13.20
CA HIS A 144 -0.95 6.11 -12.23
C HIS A 144 -0.55 4.79 -11.55
N CYS A 145 -1.04 4.54 -10.35
CA CYS A 145 -0.65 3.36 -9.59
C CYS A 145 -1.83 2.71 -8.88
N PHE A 146 -1.98 1.41 -9.05
CA PHE A 146 -2.59 0.55 -8.03
C PHE A 146 -1.46 -0.07 -7.21
N ILE A 147 -1.53 0.05 -5.88
CA ILE A 147 -0.49 -0.46 -5.00
C ILE A 147 -1.10 -1.36 -3.93
N GLU A 148 -0.72 -2.63 -3.94
CA GLU A 148 -1.19 -3.61 -2.96
C GLU A 148 -0.67 -3.31 -1.56
N LYS A 149 -1.46 -3.61 -0.54
CA LYS A 149 -1.05 -3.46 0.86
C LYS A 149 -0.09 -4.58 1.30
N PRO A 150 0.66 -4.37 2.41
CA PRO A 150 1.08 -3.09 2.97
C PRO A 150 2.11 -2.37 2.06
N MET A 151 2.32 -1.07 2.26
CA MET A 151 3.20 -0.23 1.42
C MET A 151 4.69 -0.35 1.73
N ALA A 152 5.02 -0.81 2.94
CA ALA A 152 6.38 -0.87 3.46
C ALA A 152 6.42 -1.86 4.62
N THR A 153 7.64 -2.20 5.05
CA THR A 153 7.89 -3.09 6.20
C THR A 153 8.63 -2.38 7.34
N ASP A 154 8.99 -1.12 7.18
CA ASP A 154 9.70 -0.32 8.18
C ASP A 154 9.42 1.18 8.02
N ALA A 155 9.84 1.97 9.02
CA ALA A 155 9.58 3.40 9.07
C ALA A 155 10.31 4.20 7.97
N PRO A 156 11.60 3.94 7.64
CA PRO A 156 12.22 4.55 6.46
C PRO A 156 11.42 4.34 5.17
N GLY A 157 10.93 3.12 4.94
CA GLY A 157 10.05 2.80 3.81
C GLY A 157 8.76 3.61 3.82
N VAL A 158 8.07 3.71 4.97
CA VAL A 158 6.85 4.54 5.10
C VAL A 158 7.13 6.01 4.80
N ARG A 159 8.25 6.58 5.29
CA ARG A 159 8.61 7.97 4.99
C ARG A 159 8.85 8.18 3.49
N SER A 160 9.50 7.24 2.82
CA SER A 160 9.67 7.26 1.36
C SER A 160 8.33 7.18 0.61
N ILE A 161 7.37 6.38 1.11
CA ILE A 161 6.01 6.34 0.57
C ILE A 161 5.32 7.71 0.72
N LEU A 162 5.37 8.33 1.91
CA LEU A 162 4.75 9.64 2.15
C LEU A 162 5.32 10.73 1.22
N GLU A 163 6.61 10.73 0.97
CA GLU A 163 7.23 11.62 -0.02
C GLU A 163 6.75 11.31 -1.45
N SER A 164 6.66 10.03 -1.82
CA SER A 164 6.12 9.60 -3.12
C SER A 164 4.65 10.02 -3.30
N VAL A 165 3.86 10.04 -2.21
CA VAL A 165 2.48 10.56 -2.20
C VAL A 165 2.44 12.07 -2.45
N LYS A 166 3.42 12.84 -1.95
CA LYS A 166 3.52 14.27 -2.28
C LYS A 166 3.77 14.47 -3.78
N ILE A 167 4.68 13.68 -4.37
CA ILE A 167 4.97 13.73 -5.81
C ILE A 167 3.73 13.37 -6.63
N SER A 168 3.00 12.33 -6.24
CA SER A 168 1.79 11.91 -6.98
C SER A 168 0.69 12.96 -6.95
N LYS A 169 0.51 13.66 -5.83
CA LYS A 169 -0.42 14.80 -5.74
C LYS A 169 0.02 15.96 -6.63
N GLN A 170 1.30 16.32 -6.64
CA GLN A 170 1.84 17.38 -7.50
C GLN A 170 1.63 17.10 -8.99
N LYS A 171 1.71 15.82 -9.38
CA LYS A 171 1.51 15.37 -10.76
C LYS A 171 0.07 14.96 -11.09
N ASN A 172 -0.87 15.16 -10.17
CA ASN A 172 -2.28 14.78 -10.32
C ASN A 172 -2.46 13.30 -10.74
N LEU A 173 -1.76 12.39 -10.07
CA LEU A 173 -1.80 10.95 -10.38
C LEU A 173 -2.83 10.24 -9.51
N ALA A 174 -3.59 9.32 -10.12
CA ALA A 174 -4.41 8.37 -9.39
C ALA A 174 -3.54 7.32 -8.69
N ILE A 175 -3.72 7.20 -7.37
CA ILE A 175 -3.05 6.25 -6.48
C ILE A 175 -4.11 5.54 -5.65
N VAL A 176 -4.44 4.31 -6.05
CA VAL A 176 -5.41 3.48 -5.34
C VAL A 176 -4.73 2.39 -4.54
N ALA A 177 -5.24 2.29 -3.32
CA ALA A 177 -4.84 1.39 -2.27
C ALA A 177 -5.48 0.01 -2.40
N GLY A 178 -4.69 -1.07 -2.32
CA GLY A 178 -5.20 -2.44 -2.16
C GLY A 178 -5.85 -2.74 -0.79
N PHE A 179 -6.32 -1.72 -0.06
CA PHE A 179 -7.17 -1.88 1.12
C PHE A 179 -8.62 -2.07 0.68
N CYS A 180 -8.90 -3.18 0.00
CA CYS A 180 -10.17 -3.47 -0.67
C CYS A 180 -11.42 -3.34 0.22
N TRP A 181 -11.33 -3.55 1.55
CA TRP A 181 -12.46 -3.33 2.47
C TRP A 181 -12.98 -1.88 2.49
N ARG A 182 -12.15 -0.90 2.10
CA ARG A 182 -12.57 0.50 1.89
C ARG A 182 -13.41 0.70 0.62
N TYR A 183 -13.57 -0.34 -0.20
CA TYR A 183 -14.34 -0.37 -1.44
C TYR A 183 -15.53 -1.33 -1.39
N GLU A 184 -15.78 -1.95 -0.24
CA GLU A 184 -16.97 -2.77 -0.04
C GLU A 184 -18.13 -1.91 0.47
N HIS A 185 -19.25 -1.92 -0.26
CA HIS A 185 -20.42 -1.08 0.04
C HIS A 185 -21.00 -1.32 1.44
N GLU A 186 -21.04 -2.58 1.89
CA GLU A 186 -21.55 -2.95 3.21
C GLU A 186 -20.71 -2.34 4.34
N ARG A 187 -19.38 -2.42 4.24
CA ARG A 187 -18.46 -1.78 5.20
C ARG A 187 -18.50 -0.26 5.11
N ARG A 188 -18.60 0.33 3.91
CA ARG A 188 -18.79 1.79 3.77
C ARG A 188 -20.04 2.26 4.50
N ALA A 189 -21.19 1.63 4.23
CA ALA A 189 -22.45 1.96 4.91
C ALA A 189 -22.37 1.78 6.44
N PHE A 190 -21.68 0.73 6.89
CA PHE A 190 -21.41 0.52 8.31
C PHE A 190 -20.61 1.68 8.91
N TYR A 191 -19.43 1.98 8.35
CA TYR A 191 -18.57 3.02 8.92
C TYR A 191 -19.17 4.43 8.76
N ASP A 192 -19.90 4.72 7.69
CA ASP A 192 -20.61 6.00 7.55
C ASP A 192 -21.58 6.23 8.72
N ARG A 193 -22.26 5.17 9.17
CA ARG A 193 -23.16 5.20 10.35
C ARG A 193 -22.41 5.32 11.67
N ILE A 194 -21.32 4.57 11.84
CA ILE A 194 -20.45 4.70 13.03
C ILE A 194 -19.92 6.13 13.14
N LEU A 195 -19.38 6.66 12.05
CA LEU A 195 -18.87 8.03 11.98
C LEU A 195 -19.98 9.09 12.05
N GLY A 196 -21.21 8.73 11.69
CA GLY A 196 -22.43 9.51 11.92
C GLY A 196 -22.94 9.50 13.37
N GLY A 197 -22.30 8.75 14.27
CA GLY A 197 -22.62 8.74 15.70
C GLY A 197 -23.74 7.78 16.09
N GLU A 198 -24.05 6.78 15.27
CA GLU A 198 -25.16 5.84 15.53
C GLU A 198 -24.94 4.98 16.79
N ILE A 199 -23.69 4.80 17.23
CA ILE A 199 -23.32 4.19 18.52
C ILE A 199 -22.79 5.20 19.54
N GLY A 200 -22.93 6.51 19.29
CA GLY A 200 -22.33 7.56 20.11
C GLY A 200 -20.82 7.67 19.91
N ASP A 201 -20.10 8.06 20.95
CA ASP A 201 -18.63 8.15 20.92
C ASP A 201 -18.04 6.75 21.04
N VAL A 202 -17.22 6.34 20.07
CA VAL A 202 -16.49 5.06 20.10
C VAL A 202 -15.56 5.04 21.32
N GLN A 203 -15.76 4.05 22.20
CA GLN A 203 -14.97 3.85 23.43
C GLN A 203 -13.93 2.75 23.24
N SER A 204 -14.27 1.71 22.47
CA SER A 204 -13.33 0.66 22.12
C SER A 204 -13.60 0.04 20.77
N VAL A 205 -12.53 -0.48 20.18
CA VAL A 205 -12.56 -1.33 18.98
C VAL A 205 -11.74 -2.57 19.30
N TYR A 206 -12.26 -3.76 19.08
CA TYR A 206 -11.51 -5.00 19.11
C TYR A 206 -11.58 -5.67 17.75
N ALA A 207 -10.46 -5.67 17.04
CA ALA A 207 -10.33 -6.27 15.73
C ALA A 207 -9.48 -7.53 15.81
N THR A 208 -9.85 -8.54 15.02
CA THR A 208 -9.16 -9.82 14.98
C THR A 208 -8.75 -10.19 13.57
N TYR A 209 -7.62 -10.89 13.47
CA TYR A 209 -7.14 -11.56 12.26
C TYR A 209 -6.41 -12.83 12.69
N LEU A 210 -7.22 -13.83 13.04
CA LEU A 210 -6.81 -15.11 13.57
C LEU A 210 -6.94 -16.16 12.47
N THR A 211 -5.81 -16.55 11.89
CA THR A 211 -5.77 -17.51 10.78
C THR A 211 -4.67 -18.55 11.00
N GLY A 212 -4.53 -19.46 10.03
CA GLY A 212 -3.29 -20.22 9.86
C GLY A 212 -2.21 -19.40 9.11
N PRO A 213 -0.97 -19.92 9.05
CA PRO A 213 0.10 -19.31 8.27
C PRO A 213 -0.19 -19.38 6.76
N VAL A 214 0.15 -18.31 6.03
CA VAL A 214 -0.07 -18.21 4.57
C VAL A 214 0.87 -19.15 3.81
N LYS A 215 2.18 -19.00 4.01
CA LYS A 215 3.21 -19.86 3.42
C LYS A 215 4.29 -20.14 4.47
N PRO A 216 4.22 -21.29 5.16
CA PRO A 216 5.25 -21.67 6.14
C PRO A 216 6.64 -21.70 5.54
N MET A 217 7.65 -21.45 6.37
CA MET A 217 9.04 -21.45 5.95
C MET A 217 9.48 -22.87 5.64
N GLN A 218 10.13 -23.06 4.49
CA GLN A 218 10.72 -24.35 4.15
C GLN A 218 11.98 -24.59 5.01
N PRO A 219 12.31 -25.85 5.35
CA PRO A 219 13.58 -26.17 5.97
C PRO A 219 14.75 -25.72 5.08
N ASP A 220 15.84 -25.26 5.69
CA ASP A 220 17.01 -24.79 4.95
C ASP A 220 17.64 -25.90 4.09
N SER A 221 17.45 -27.16 4.45
CA SER A 221 17.85 -28.33 3.65
C SER A 221 17.14 -28.44 2.29
N LYS A 222 16.05 -27.69 2.08
CA LYS A 222 15.34 -27.59 0.79
C LYS A 222 15.83 -26.43 -0.07
N ARG A 223 16.76 -25.60 0.43
CA ARG A 223 17.37 -24.52 -0.35
C ARG A 223 18.24 -25.13 -1.45
N ASN A 224 18.01 -24.71 -2.69
CA ASN A 224 18.92 -25.04 -3.79
C ASN A 224 20.26 -24.34 -3.54
N SER A 225 21.37 -25.07 -3.65
CA SER A 225 22.72 -24.55 -3.39
C SER A 225 23.14 -23.40 -4.30
N ASN A 226 22.50 -23.24 -5.46
CA ASN A 226 22.75 -22.16 -6.40
C ASN A 226 21.99 -20.86 -6.07
N TRP A 227 21.05 -20.89 -5.11
CA TRP A 227 20.32 -19.69 -4.72
C TRP A 227 21.14 -18.85 -3.76
N SER A 228 21.30 -17.57 -4.10
CA SER A 228 21.80 -16.54 -3.18
C SER A 228 20.88 -16.36 -1.97
N ASP A 229 21.33 -15.64 -0.95
CA ASP A 229 20.48 -15.34 0.21
C ASP A 229 19.28 -14.51 -0.20
N ILE A 230 19.48 -13.55 -1.12
CA ILE A 230 18.41 -12.72 -1.67
C ILE A 230 17.36 -13.58 -2.37
N GLU A 231 17.76 -14.46 -3.28
CA GLU A 231 16.82 -15.34 -3.99
C GLU A 231 16.07 -16.27 -3.03
N TRP A 232 16.78 -16.90 -2.07
CA TRP A 232 16.16 -17.77 -1.07
C TRP A 232 15.09 -17.04 -0.25
N GLN A 233 15.40 -15.81 0.16
CA GLN A 233 14.50 -15.02 0.99
C GLN A 233 13.31 -14.52 0.18
N VAL A 234 13.50 -14.04 -1.06
CA VAL A 234 12.41 -13.60 -1.94
C VAL A 234 11.48 -14.76 -2.31
N ARG A 235 11.99 -15.97 -2.52
CA ARG A 235 11.15 -17.17 -2.72
C ARG A 235 10.27 -17.50 -1.51
N ASN A 236 10.68 -17.10 -0.31
CA ASN A 236 10.04 -17.39 0.97
C ASN A 236 9.57 -16.13 1.71
N TRP A 237 9.30 -15.05 0.97
CA TRP A 237 9.20 -13.67 1.46
C TRP A 237 8.26 -13.43 2.64
N TYR A 238 7.19 -14.22 2.79
CA TYR A 238 6.28 -14.13 3.94
C TYR A 238 6.97 -14.34 5.29
N ASN A 239 8.12 -15.02 5.32
CA ASN A 239 8.78 -15.46 6.56
C ASN A 239 9.93 -14.55 7.01
N PHE A 240 10.23 -13.49 6.23
CA PHE A 240 11.31 -12.55 6.51
C PHE A 240 10.76 -11.16 6.78
N ALA A 241 11.11 -10.58 7.94
CA ALA A 241 10.56 -9.29 8.39
C ALA A 241 10.86 -8.13 7.43
N TRP A 242 11.97 -8.17 6.68
CA TRP A 242 12.30 -7.14 5.70
C TRP A 242 11.47 -7.22 4.41
N LEU A 243 10.89 -8.39 4.12
CA LEU A 243 10.06 -8.60 2.93
C LEU A 243 8.57 -8.51 3.26
N GLY A 244 8.12 -9.28 4.24
CA GLY A 244 6.72 -9.38 4.62
C GLY A 244 6.31 -8.45 5.77
N GLY A 245 7.25 -8.03 6.62
CA GLY A 245 6.94 -7.26 7.82
C GLY A 245 6.59 -8.14 9.02
N ASP A 246 5.67 -9.11 8.83
CA ASP A 246 5.19 -10.21 9.69
C ASP A 246 3.68 -10.45 9.44
N GLY A 247 2.99 -11.23 10.27
CA GLY A 247 1.54 -11.43 10.15
C GLY A 247 0.69 -10.18 10.40
N LEU A 248 1.14 -9.29 11.29
CA LEU A 248 0.45 -8.03 11.62
C LEU A 248 0.57 -7.02 10.48
N VAL A 249 1.78 -6.84 9.95
CA VAL A 249 2.07 -5.90 8.87
C VAL A 249 1.56 -6.42 7.52
N GLU A 250 1.67 -7.72 7.21
CA GLU A 250 1.34 -8.25 5.89
C GLU A 250 -0.15 -8.53 5.70
N GLN A 251 -0.74 -9.33 6.59
CA GLN A 251 -2.14 -9.75 6.48
C GLN A 251 -3.05 -8.83 7.28
N ALA A 252 -2.77 -8.72 8.58
CA ALA A 252 -3.68 -8.13 9.55
C ALA A 252 -3.73 -6.60 9.49
N VAL A 253 -2.88 -5.97 8.66
CA VAL A 253 -2.93 -4.54 8.34
C VAL A 253 -4.29 -4.13 7.77
N HIS A 254 -5.05 -5.04 7.15
CA HIS A 254 -6.44 -4.76 6.78
C HIS A 254 -7.33 -4.49 8.00
N SER A 255 -7.14 -5.24 9.10
CA SER A 255 -7.85 -5.02 10.36
C SER A 255 -7.32 -3.79 11.09
N VAL A 256 -6.01 -3.51 11.00
CA VAL A 256 -5.46 -2.22 11.47
C VAL A 256 -6.05 -1.03 10.71
N ASP A 257 -6.27 -1.15 9.40
CA ASP A 257 -6.94 -0.12 8.59
C ASP A 257 -8.40 0.10 8.99
N LYS A 258 -9.12 -0.96 9.37
CA LYS A 258 -10.48 -0.86 9.94
C LYS A 258 -10.50 -0.18 11.31
N ILE A 259 -9.49 -0.42 12.15
CA ILE A 259 -9.29 0.37 13.38
C ILE A 259 -9.08 1.84 13.03
N ALA A 260 -8.19 2.14 12.08
CA ALA A 260 -7.95 3.51 11.65
C ALA A 260 -9.26 4.16 11.14
N TRP A 261 -10.07 3.43 10.36
CA TRP A 261 -11.36 3.91 9.88
C TRP A 261 -12.32 4.27 11.01
N ALA A 262 -12.47 3.37 12.00
CA ALA A 262 -13.31 3.61 13.19
C ALA A 262 -12.85 4.87 13.96
N MET A 263 -11.55 5.14 13.94
CA MET A 263 -10.90 6.26 14.60
C MET A 263 -10.69 7.47 13.67
N ARG A 264 -11.51 7.60 12.62
CA ARG A 264 -11.50 8.74 11.67
C ARG A 264 -10.14 8.97 11.01
N ASP A 265 -9.43 7.89 10.69
CA ASP A 265 -8.09 7.91 10.09
C ASP A 265 -7.12 8.82 10.86
N THR A 266 -7.27 8.89 12.19
CA THR A 266 -6.36 9.60 13.09
C THR A 266 -5.32 8.61 13.63
N PRO A 267 -4.04 8.98 13.72
CA PRO A 267 -3.05 8.12 14.36
C PRO A 267 -3.32 7.95 15.87
N PRO A 268 -3.01 6.78 16.45
CA PRO A 268 -2.99 6.63 17.90
C PRO A 268 -1.90 7.49 18.53
N VAL A 269 -2.04 7.81 19.82
CA VAL A 269 -1.01 8.51 20.61
C VAL A 269 0.18 7.57 20.82
N SER A 270 -0.10 6.37 21.29
CA SER A 270 0.89 5.31 21.54
C SER A 270 0.27 3.93 21.42
N CYS A 271 1.10 2.89 21.50
CA CYS A 271 0.64 1.53 21.70
C CYS A 271 1.61 0.74 22.57
N THR A 272 1.06 -0.28 23.22
CA THR A 272 1.81 -1.40 23.77
C THR A 272 1.37 -2.66 23.04
N ALA A 273 2.23 -3.68 23.02
CA ALA A 273 1.89 -4.95 22.40
C ALA A 273 2.61 -6.11 23.07
N VAL A 274 1.99 -7.28 22.98
CA VAL A 274 2.58 -8.57 23.34
C VAL A 274 2.66 -9.44 22.10
N GLY A 275 3.63 -10.34 22.03
CA GLY A 275 3.75 -11.25 20.90
C GLY A 275 4.99 -12.12 20.99
N GLY A 276 5.11 -13.04 20.04
CA GLY A 276 6.26 -13.91 19.94
C GLY A 276 6.16 -14.92 18.81
N ARG A 277 7.00 -15.94 18.90
CA ARG A 277 6.95 -17.15 18.07
C ARG A 277 6.67 -18.32 19.00
N GLY A 278 5.46 -18.85 18.97
CA GLY A 278 5.13 -20.10 19.68
C GLY A 278 5.58 -21.34 18.92
N ILE A 279 5.51 -21.31 17.58
CA ILE A 279 5.82 -22.46 16.72
C ILE A 279 7.12 -22.22 15.94
N PRO A 280 8.17 -23.06 16.09
CA PRO A 280 9.39 -22.96 15.30
C PRO A 280 9.09 -22.96 13.79
N ASN A 281 9.80 -22.12 13.03
CA ASN A 281 9.55 -21.94 11.59
C ASN A 281 10.86 -21.73 10.81
N ASN A 282 11.82 -22.64 11.01
CA ASN A 282 13.12 -22.67 10.34
C ASN A 282 13.85 -21.32 10.42
N SER A 283 14.47 -20.88 9.32
CA SER A 283 15.19 -19.60 9.22
C SER A 283 14.29 -18.35 9.15
N GLY A 284 12.96 -18.50 9.23
CA GLY A 284 12.05 -17.36 9.30
C GLY A 284 12.26 -16.55 10.59
N ASN A 285 12.13 -15.23 10.54
CA ASN A 285 12.43 -14.31 11.64
C ASN A 285 11.27 -13.38 12.06
N ILE A 286 10.03 -13.75 11.73
CA ILE A 286 8.80 -13.00 12.10
C ILE A 286 8.11 -13.58 13.34
N PHE A 287 7.22 -12.84 14.01
CA PHE A 287 6.33 -13.43 15.04
C PHE A 287 5.16 -14.21 14.40
N ASP A 288 4.61 -15.18 15.12
CA ASP A 288 3.41 -15.93 14.68
C ASP A 288 2.12 -15.44 15.35
N HIS A 289 2.24 -14.62 16.40
CA HIS A 289 1.13 -13.93 17.05
C HIS A 289 1.59 -12.58 17.62
N ILE A 290 0.72 -11.57 17.49
CA ILE A 290 0.89 -10.24 18.07
C ILE A 290 -0.49 -9.73 18.50
N GLU A 291 -0.58 -9.19 19.71
CA GLU A 291 -1.74 -8.45 20.19
C GLU A 291 -1.33 -7.03 20.55
N VAL A 292 -1.99 -6.04 19.95
CA VAL A 292 -1.67 -4.62 20.10
C VAL A 292 -2.79 -3.89 20.82
N ASN A 293 -2.44 -2.98 21.71
CA ASN A 293 -3.34 -2.06 22.39
C ASN A 293 -2.94 -0.62 22.02
N TYR A 294 -3.67 -0.03 21.09
CA TYR A 294 -3.52 1.35 20.66
C TYR A 294 -4.27 2.29 21.60
N LEU A 295 -3.57 3.30 22.12
CA LEU A 295 -4.14 4.38 22.92
C LEU A 295 -4.48 5.57 22.03
N TYR A 296 -5.71 6.05 22.12
CA TYR A 296 -6.19 7.28 21.48
C TYR A 296 -6.44 8.37 22.53
N PRO A 297 -6.60 9.65 22.11
CA PRO A 297 -6.96 10.72 23.02
C PRO A 297 -8.20 10.40 23.85
N LYS A 298 -8.30 11.01 25.05
CA LYS A 298 -9.40 10.78 26.01
C LYS A 298 -9.50 9.34 26.53
N GLY A 299 -8.45 8.53 26.39
CA GLY A 299 -8.38 7.17 26.97
C GLY A 299 -9.09 6.08 26.16
N VAL A 300 -9.57 6.41 24.94
CA VAL A 300 -10.15 5.44 24.01
C VAL A 300 -9.08 4.40 23.61
N ARG A 301 -9.47 3.13 23.54
CA ARG A 301 -8.54 2.04 23.20
C ARG A 301 -8.99 1.22 22.01
N ALA A 302 -8.07 0.89 21.12
CA ALA A 302 -8.30 -0.08 20.07
C ALA A 302 -7.34 -1.26 20.21
N TYR A 303 -7.89 -2.47 20.10
CA TYR A 303 -7.20 -3.72 20.29
C TYR A 303 -7.13 -4.46 18.96
N MET A 304 -5.96 -5.00 18.64
CA MET A 304 -5.74 -5.77 17.43
C MET A 304 -5.12 -7.12 17.77
N ALA A 305 -5.87 -8.21 17.64
CA ALA A 305 -5.36 -9.57 17.83
C ALA A 305 -5.03 -10.22 16.49
N GLN A 306 -3.76 -10.57 16.29
CA GLN A 306 -3.26 -11.26 15.11
C GLN A 306 -2.65 -12.61 15.48
N ARG A 307 -3.00 -13.67 14.75
CA ARG A 307 -2.37 -15.00 14.89
C ARG A 307 -2.28 -15.74 13.57
N GLN A 308 -1.18 -16.47 13.35
CA GLN A 308 -0.93 -17.35 12.21
C GLN A 308 -0.46 -18.74 12.66
N GLN A 309 -1.35 -19.47 13.35
CA GLN A 309 -1.09 -20.81 13.87
C GLN A 309 -2.18 -21.77 13.39
N ARG A 310 -1.76 -22.98 12.96
CA ARG A 310 -2.69 -24.00 12.45
C ARG A 310 -3.48 -24.62 13.59
N ARG A 311 -4.69 -25.11 13.27
CA ARG A 311 -5.56 -25.85 14.20
C ARG A 311 -5.98 -25.05 15.44
N CYS A 312 -6.05 -23.73 15.30
CA CYS A 312 -6.58 -22.81 16.30
C CYS A 312 -7.91 -22.22 15.84
N HIS A 313 -8.65 -21.58 16.76
CA HIS A 313 -9.88 -20.84 16.44
C HIS A 313 -9.63 -19.74 15.41
N ASN A 314 -10.35 -19.74 14.28
CA ASN A 314 -10.20 -18.72 13.25
C ASN A 314 -11.26 -17.64 13.37
N GLU A 315 -10.84 -16.40 13.18
CA GLU A 315 -11.72 -15.23 13.25
C GLU A 315 -11.12 -14.06 12.45
N ASN A 316 -11.96 -13.30 11.78
CA ASN A 316 -11.61 -12.02 11.19
C ASN A 316 -12.80 -11.10 11.37
N SER A 317 -12.88 -10.50 12.56
CA SER A 317 -14.02 -9.73 13.03
C SER A 317 -13.59 -8.38 13.59
N ASP A 318 -14.54 -7.45 13.70
CA ASP A 318 -14.40 -6.19 14.42
C ASP A 318 -15.59 -6.01 15.35
N TYR A 319 -15.30 -5.65 16.60
CA TYR A 319 -16.29 -5.39 17.64
C TYR A 319 -16.10 -3.97 18.14
N LEU A 320 -17.11 -3.13 18.01
CA LEU A 320 -17.05 -1.72 18.39
C LEU A 320 -18.04 -1.45 19.51
N LEU A 321 -17.56 -0.82 20.58
CA LEU A 321 -18.40 -0.33 21.68
C LEU A 321 -18.39 1.19 21.67
N GLY A 322 -19.59 1.79 21.71
CA GLY A 322 -19.77 3.23 21.84
C GLY A 322 -20.70 3.58 22.99
N THR A 323 -20.80 4.87 23.31
CA THR A 323 -21.59 5.36 24.45
C THR A 323 -23.11 5.17 24.30
N LYS A 324 -23.60 4.87 23.11
CA LYS A 324 -25.04 4.72 22.81
C LYS A 324 -25.39 3.39 22.13
N GLY A 325 -24.44 2.49 21.94
CA GLY A 325 -24.68 1.22 21.27
C GLY A 325 -23.40 0.44 20.98
N ARG A 326 -23.55 -0.63 20.21
CA ARG A 326 -22.45 -1.47 19.73
C ARG A 326 -22.60 -1.76 18.25
N ALA A 327 -21.51 -2.20 17.63
CA ALA A 327 -21.52 -2.55 16.23
C ALA A 327 -20.49 -3.64 15.94
N ASP A 328 -20.87 -4.63 15.14
CA ASP A 328 -20.01 -5.77 14.84
C ASP A 328 -19.88 -5.98 13.33
N ILE A 329 -18.68 -6.33 12.90
CA ILE A 329 -18.36 -6.94 11.62
C ILE A 329 -17.86 -8.35 11.95
N ALA A 330 -18.70 -9.38 11.82
CA ALA A 330 -18.31 -10.76 12.11
C ALA A 330 -18.90 -11.71 11.06
N ARG A 331 -19.72 -12.69 11.46
CA ARG A 331 -20.50 -13.51 10.50
C ARG A 331 -21.55 -12.68 9.74
N GLY A 332 -21.90 -11.51 10.26
CA GLY A 332 -22.72 -10.49 9.60
C GLY A 332 -22.29 -9.10 10.08
N ILE A 333 -22.79 -8.05 9.41
CA ILE A 333 -22.52 -6.66 9.74
C ILE A 333 -23.79 -6.03 10.31
N TYR A 334 -23.72 -5.54 11.56
CA TYR A 334 -24.87 -4.92 12.21
C TYR A 334 -24.48 -3.83 13.21
N ILE A 335 -25.41 -2.92 13.46
CA ILE A 335 -25.33 -1.89 14.50
C ILE A 335 -26.54 -2.08 15.42
N GLU A 336 -26.34 -2.01 16.73
CA GLU A 336 -27.39 -2.18 17.72
C GLU A 336 -27.33 -1.05 18.76
N ASN A 337 -28.45 -0.33 18.89
CA ASN A 337 -28.60 0.78 19.81
C ASN A 337 -30.05 0.84 20.33
N ALA A 338 -30.41 1.90 21.07
CA ALA A 338 -31.75 2.08 21.61
C ALA A 338 -32.88 2.17 20.56
N LYS A 339 -32.56 2.46 19.28
CA LYS A 339 -33.52 2.51 18.17
C LYS A 339 -33.76 1.13 17.53
N GLY A 340 -32.99 0.12 17.92
CA GLY A 340 -33.06 -1.23 17.37
C GLY A 340 -31.78 -1.65 16.67
N ARG A 341 -31.91 -2.68 15.83
CA ARG A 341 -30.81 -3.27 15.07
C ARG A 341 -30.87 -2.85 13.61
N TRP A 342 -29.79 -2.28 13.11
CA TRP A 342 -29.56 -2.07 11.69
C TRP A 342 -28.70 -3.20 11.13
N THR A 343 -29.05 -3.68 9.94
CA THR A 343 -28.23 -4.59 9.11
C THR A 343 -28.20 -4.07 7.69
N TYR A 344 -27.16 -4.42 6.93
CA TYR A 344 -27.05 -3.99 5.55
C TYR A 344 -27.92 -4.82 4.59
N ASP A 345 -28.76 -4.15 3.84
CA ASP A 345 -29.67 -4.70 2.82
C ASP A 345 -29.35 -4.22 1.40
N GLY A 346 -28.27 -3.45 1.23
CA GLY A 346 -27.87 -2.89 -0.05
C GLY A 346 -27.09 -3.85 -0.97
N LYS A 347 -26.59 -3.28 -2.07
CA LYS A 347 -25.84 -4.00 -3.11
C LYS A 347 -24.55 -4.61 -2.55
N ARG A 348 -24.28 -5.87 -2.90
CA ARG A 348 -23.03 -6.56 -2.59
C ARG A 348 -22.26 -6.83 -3.88
N GLU A 349 -21.03 -6.34 -3.95
CA GLU A 349 -20.13 -6.50 -5.11
C GLU A 349 -18.76 -6.98 -4.65
N ASN A 350 -17.99 -7.53 -5.58
CA ASN A 350 -16.62 -7.91 -5.30
C ASN A 350 -15.78 -6.66 -5.03
N MET A 351 -15.39 -6.47 -3.78
CA MET A 351 -14.56 -5.35 -3.31
C MET A 351 -13.26 -5.15 -4.11
N TYR A 352 -12.62 -6.23 -4.57
CA TYR A 352 -11.43 -6.15 -5.43
C TYR A 352 -11.76 -5.62 -6.83
N GLN A 353 -12.98 -5.83 -7.33
CA GLN A 353 -13.39 -5.25 -8.60
C GLN A 353 -13.80 -3.79 -8.43
N VAL A 354 -14.49 -3.45 -7.34
CA VAL A 354 -14.94 -2.06 -7.07
C VAL A 354 -13.77 -1.11 -6.97
N GLU A 355 -12.67 -1.48 -6.28
CA GLU A 355 -11.49 -0.63 -6.17
C GLU A 355 -10.83 -0.31 -7.53
N HIS A 356 -10.81 -1.29 -8.44
CA HIS A 356 -10.30 -1.08 -9.80
C HIS A 356 -11.30 -0.28 -10.65
N ASN A 357 -12.61 -0.55 -10.55
CA ASN A 357 -13.62 0.24 -11.25
C ASN A 357 -13.52 1.73 -10.88
N GLU A 358 -13.40 2.04 -9.58
CA GLU A 358 -13.27 3.41 -9.09
C GLU A 358 -11.93 4.03 -9.50
N LEU A 359 -10.82 3.26 -9.49
CA LEU A 359 -9.52 3.73 -10.00
C LEU A 359 -9.62 4.18 -11.46
N PHE A 360 -10.09 3.31 -12.35
CA PHE A 360 -10.18 3.60 -13.78
C PHE A 360 -11.15 4.74 -14.06
N LYS A 361 -12.32 4.73 -13.41
CA LYS A 361 -13.27 5.84 -13.50
C LYS A 361 -12.64 7.17 -13.08
N SER A 362 -11.87 7.19 -11.99
CA SER A 362 -11.23 8.41 -11.49
C SER A 362 -10.23 9.01 -12.48
N ILE A 363 -9.53 8.15 -13.23
CA ILE A 363 -8.60 8.54 -14.29
C ILE A 363 -9.38 9.11 -15.48
N ARG A 364 -10.41 8.39 -15.95
CA ARG A 364 -11.27 8.83 -17.08
C ARG A 364 -11.97 10.15 -16.81
N ASP A 365 -12.46 10.34 -15.59
CA ASP A 365 -13.16 11.56 -15.18
C ASP A 365 -12.22 12.74 -14.93
N GLY A 366 -10.89 12.56 -15.01
CA GLY A 366 -9.90 13.58 -14.66
C GLY A 366 -9.93 13.98 -13.18
N LYS A 367 -10.46 13.11 -12.31
CA LYS A 367 -10.62 13.31 -10.86
C LYS A 367 -9.90 12.19 -10.11
N PRO A 368 -8.55 12.13 -10.20
CA PRO A 368 -7.79 10.99 -9.71
C PRO A 368 -7.99 10.77 -8.22
N ILE A 369 -8.31 9.53 -7.84
CA ILE A 369 -8.33 9.11 -6.44
C ILE A 369 -6.88 9.02 -5.94
N ASN A 370 -6.58 9.57 -4.78
CA ASN A 370 -5.28 9.39 -4.12
C ASN A 370 -5.46 9.05 -2.65
N ASN A 371 -5.36 7.76 -2.31
CA ASN A 371 -5.52 7.29 -0.93
C ASN A 371 -4.18 7.17 -0.18
N GLY A 372 -3.06 7.65 -0.75
CA GLY A 372 -1.71 7.28 -0.29
C GLY A 372 -1.39 7.62 1.16
N GLU A 373 -1.86 8.76 1.67
CA GLU A 373 -1.67 9.15 3.08
C GLU A 373 -2.36 8.19 4.04
N ARG A 374 -3.62 7.84 3.76
CA ARG A 374 -4.38 6.87 4.55
C ARG A 374 -3.70 5.50 4.56
N MET A 375 -3.17 5.07 3.41
CA MET A 375 -2.44 3.80 3.35
C MET A 375 -1.16 3.80 4.17
N ALA A 376 -0.41 4.89 4.12
CA ALA A 376 0.83 5.06 4.87
C ALA A 376 0.52 5.05 6.37
N LEU A 377 -0.57 5.70 6.80
CA LEU A 377 -1.06 5.64 8.18
C LEU A 377 -1.32 4.19 8.63
N SER A 378 -2.17 3.46 7.92
CA SER A 378 -2.54 2.07 8.31
C SER A 378 -1.32 1.14 8.31
N THR A 379 -0.41 1.30 7.34
CA THR A 379 0.87 0.56 7.30
C THR A 379 1.76 0.92 8.49
N MET A 380 1.88 2.21 8.82
CA MET A 380 2.70 2.67 9.94
C MET A 380 2.15 2.23 11.29
N MET A 381 0.82 2.19 11.46
CA MET A 381 0.20 1.66 12.67
C MET A 381 0.52 0.18 12.88
N ALA A 382 0.48 -0.64 11.81
CA ALA A 382 0.86 -2.05 11.90
C ALA A 382 2.35 -2.22 12.24
N ILE A 383 3.23 -1.43 11.60
CA ILE A 383 4.67 -1.42 11.92
C ILE A 383 4.91 -0.99 13.37
N MET A 384 4.21 0.04 13.85
CA MET A 384 4.25 0.53 15.22
C MET A 384 3.85 -0.57 16.23
N GLY A 385 2.74 -1.27 15.97
CA GLY A 385 2.31 -2.41 16.79
C GLY A 385 3.34 -3.55 16.82
N ARG A 386 3.93 -3.91 15.68
CA ARG A 386 5.03 -4.87 15.62
C ARG A 386 6.23 -4.39 16.42
N THR A 387 6.65 -3.14 16.25
CA THR A 387 7.81 -2.59 16.94
C THR A 387 7.61 -2.61 18.46
N ALA A 388 6.41 -2.27 18.95
CA ALA A 388 6.06 -2.42 20.36
C ALA A 388 6.19 -3.88 20.82
N ALA A 389 5.68 -4.85 20.03
CA ALA A 389 5.76 -6.26 20.38
C ALA A 389 7.20 -6.79 20.37
N TYR A 390 8.00 -6.42 19.38
CA TYR A 390 9.39 -6.87 19.21
C TYR A 390 10.30 -6.35 20.32
N THR A 391 10.08 -5.10 20.74
CA THR A 391 10.92 -4.43 21.74
C THR A 391 10.39 -4.62 23.17
N GLY A 392 9.10 -4.87 23.34
CA GLY A 392 8.41 -4.87 24.64
C GLY A 392 8.21 -3.47 25.23
N LYS A 393 8.37 -2.40 24.43
CA LYS A 393 8.23 -1.00 24.87
C LYS A 393 6.86 -0.43 24.50
N GLU A 394 6.42 0.57 25.26
CA GLU A 394 5.42 1.51 24.74
C GLU A 394 6.06 2.37 23.66
N ILE A 395 5.39 2.49 22.52
CA ILE A 395 5.87 3.25 21.36
C ILE A 395 4.83 4.31 21.01
N THR A 396 5.23 5.56 20.86
CA THR A 396 4.37 6.62 20.30
C THR A 396 4.34 6.57 18.77
N TYR A 397 3.29 7.11 18.15
CA TYR A 397 3.22 7.15 16.68
C TYR A 397 4.41 7.94 16.09
N GLU A 398 4.79 9.04 16.73
CA GLU A 398 5.94 9.86 16.32
C GLU A 398 7.26 9.10 16.45
N GLN A 399 7.48 8.37 17.56
CA GLN A 399 8.65 7.51 17.71
C GLN A 399 8.71 6.48 16.58
N ALA A 400 7.62 5.74 16.36
CA ALA A 400 7.55 4.72 15.32
C ALA A 400 7.84 5.29 13.93
N LEU A 401 7.24 6.43 13.58
CA LEU A 401 7.46 7.09 12.29
C LEU A 401 8.90 7.61 12.12
N ASN A 402 9.57 8.00 13.21
CA ASN A 402 10.93 8.52 13.20
C ASN A 402 12.04 7.45 13.36
N SER A 403 11.66 6.20 13.65
CA SER A 403 12.58 5.05 13.76
C SER A 403 13.56 4.99 12.59
N LYS A 404 14.82 4.65 12.91
CA LYS A 404 15.92 4.53 11.95
C LYS A 404 16.19 3.09 11.52
N GLU A 405 15.34 2.16 11.94
CA GLU A 405 15.45 0.76 11.59
C GLU A 405 15.19 0.53 10.10
N ASP A 406 16.27 0.40 9.34
CA ASP A 406 16.25 0.01 7.93
C ASP A 406 16.45 -1.50 7.83
N ARG A 407 15.44 -2.19 7.32
CA ARG A 407 15.48 -3.66 7.15
C ARG A 407 15.93 -4.07 5.75
N PHE A 408 16.01 -3.13 4.80
CA PHE A 408 16.26 -3.47 3.41
C PHE A 408 17.73 -3.87 3.20
N PRO A 409 18.02 -4.98 2.50
CA PRO A 409 19.40 -5.41 2.25
C PRO A 409 20.18 -4.40 1.40
N LYS A 410 21.43 -4.14 1.79
CA LYS A 410 22.35 -3.28 1.03
C LYS A 410 22.91 -3.97 -0.23
N ASP A 411 23.19 -5.27 -0.16
CA ASP A 411 23.66 -6.07 -1.30
C ASP A 411 22.47 -6.73 -2.01
N MET A 412 21.81 -5.96 -2.87
CA MET A 412 20.64 -6.40 -3.63
C MET A 412 21.04 -7.08 -4.96
N ASN A 413 21.83 -8.15 -4.88
CA ASN A 413 22.25 -8.96 -6.03
C ASN A 413 21.51 -10.30 -6.08
N TRP A 414 20.87 -10.60 -7.21
CA TRP A 414 20.07 -11.83 -7.35
C TRP A 414 20.90 -13.12 -7.29
N LYS A 415 22.10 -13.14 -7.89
CA LYS A 415 22.91 -14.36 -8.05
C LYS A 415 23.91 -14.57 -6.92
N THR A 416 24.45 -13.49 -6.38
CA THR A 416 25.54 -13.54 -5.39
C THR A 416 25.22 -12.84 -4.09
N GLY A 417 24.05 -12.18 -3.99
CA GLY A 417 23.71 -11.33 -2.87
C GLY A 417 23.72 -12.09 -1.55
N LYS A 418 24.44 -11.55 -0.57
CA LYS A 418 24.50 -12.09 0.78
C LYS A 418 23.67 -11.24 1.72
N HIS A 419 22.85 -11.87 2.53
CA HIS A 419 22.05 -11.17 3.52
C HIS A 419 21.67 -12.09 4.67
N THR A 420 22.14 -11.74 5.87
CA THR A 420 21.68 -12.36 7.11
C THR A 420 20.58 -11.48 7.69
N PRO A 421 19.32 -11.94 7.73
CA PRO A 421 18.26 -11.17 8.35
C PRO A 421 18.53 -11.05 9.87
N PRO A 422 18.02 -10.01 10.55
CA PRO A 422 18.11 -9.91 11.99
C PRO A 422 17.58 -11.17 12.68
N PRO A 423 18.12 -11.57 13.84
CA PRO A 423 17.58 -12.69 14.60
C PRO A 423 16.12 -12.42 14.96
N LEU A 424 15.40 -13.49 15.34
CA LEU A 424 14.06 -13.35 15.87
C LEU A 424 14.08 -12.37 17.06
N ALA A 425 13.19 -11.37 17.02
CA ALA A 425 13.08 -10.39 18.08
C ALA A 425 12.76 -11.05 19.43
N GLN A 426 13.38 -10.55 20.48
CA GLN A 426 13.15 -10.92 21.87
C GLN A 426 12.63 -9.68 22.63
N PRO A 427 11.36 -9.66 23.08
CA PRO A 427 10.81 -8.54 23.83
C PRO A 427 11.63 -8.28 25.11
N GLY A 428 11.92 -7.02 25.42
CA GLY A 428 12.79 -6.61 26.53
C GLY A 428 14.30 -6.64 26.24
N ILE A 429 14.72 -7.28 25.13
CA ILE A 429 16.13 -7.37 24.72
C ILE A 429 16.35 -6.63 23.39
N THR A 430 15.44 -6.79 22.43
CA THR A 430 15.55 -6.13 21.12
C THR A 430 15.44 -4.62 21.29
N PRO A 431 16.45 -3.84 20.87
CA PRO A 431 16.41 -2.40 21.02
C PRO A 431 15.40 -1.78 20.04
N PHE A 432 14.81 -0.67 20.46
CA PHE A 432 14.17 0.26 19.54
C PHE A 432 15.26 1.08 18.83
N VAL A 433 15.15 1.26 17.52
CA VAL A 433 16.16 1.90 16.65
C VAL A 433 15.61 3.11 15.94
#